data_AF-A0A7V9U281-F1
#
_entry.id   AF-A0A7V9U281-F1
#
_cell.length_a   1.000
_cell.length_b   1.000
_cell.length_c   1.000
_cell.angle_alpha   90.00
_cell.angle_beta   90.00
_cell.angle_gamma   90.00
#
_symmetry.space_group_name_H-M   'P 1'
#
loop_
_entity.id
_entity.type
_entity.pdbx_description
1 polymer ?
#
loop_
_entity_poly.entity_id
_entity_poly.type
_entity_poly.pdbx_seq_one_letter_code
_entity_poly.pdbx_strand_id
1 'polypeptide(L)'
;MTRRSVVVGLSILIAGSLAGCAKPPAAEPPGPATATTFANALTAAEARAEAGDYVGADRILADFALKEKGTPEGQEVAFWRAMYMVDPNNKGASMAEAVRALDIYLATPGVKWSRAHAQVLRRTALSVQALRTQQPIRLAAGRDTVFVTREEEIAALRDQLAKANAELERIKKRLADPGR
;
A
#
# COMPACT_ATOMS: atom_id res chain seq x y z
N MET A 1 78.67 -24.60 37.20
CA MET A 1 78.12 -23.37 36.60
C MET A 1 76.60 -23.37 36.79
N THR A 2 76.12 -22.73 37.86
CA THR A 2 74.71 -22.72 38.28
C THR A 2 74.16 -21.31 38.09
N ARG A 3 73.28 -21.11 37.10
CA ARG A 3 72.61 -19.83 36.84
C ARG A 3 71.40 -19.68 37.78
N ARG A 4 71.41 -18.63 38.59
CA ARG A 4 70.26 -18.16 39.37
C ARG A 4 69.44 -17.20 38.51
N SER A 5 68.17 -17.52 38.26
CA SER A 5 67.21 -16.62 37.61
C SER A 5 66.47 -15.82 38.68
N VAL A 6 66.50 -14.49 38.57
CA VAL A 6 65.77 -13.55 39.42
C VAL A 6 64.43 -13.26 38.74
N VAL A 7 63.32 -13.56 39.43
CA VAL A 7 61.96 -13.22 38.99
C VAL A 7 61.59 -11.89 39.64
N VAL A 8 61.44 -10.84 38.85
CA VAL A 8 60.92 -9.53 39.28
C VAL A 8 59.41 -9.53 39.08
N GLY A 9 58.66 -9.55 40.18
CA GLY A 9 57.19 -9.48 40.19
C GLY A 9 56.72 -8.05 39.95
N LEU A 10 56.05 -7.82 38.83
CA LEU A 10 55.39 -6.56 38.48
C LEU A 10 53.97 -6.57 39.04
N SER A 11 53.72 -5.79 40.10
CA SER A 11 52.38 -5.61 40.68
C SER A 11 51.62 -4.54 39.88
N ILE A 12 50.58 -4.96 39.16
CA ILE A 12 49.68 -4.07 38.40
C ILE A 12 48.54 -3.63 39.33
N LEU A 13 48.52 -2.34 39.66
CA LEU A 13 47.41 -1.65 40.34
C LEU A 13 46.30 -1.36 39.31
N ILE A 14 45.17 -2.05 39.44
CA ILE A 14 43.96 -1.81 38.65
C ILE A 14 43.16 -0.70 39.36
N ALA A 15 43.23 0.52 38.84
CA ALA A 15 42.36 1.63 39.23
C ALA A 15 40.97 1.42 38.63
N GLY A 16 39.98 1.11 39.48
CA GLY A 16 38.58 0.99 39.11
C GLY A 16 37.94 2.35 38.86
N SER A 17 37.75 2.70 37.59
CA SER A 17 36.95 3.85 37.18
C SER A 17 35.47 3.58 37.41
N LEU A 18 34.89 4.16 38.46
CA LEU A 18 33.44 4.25 38.63
C LEU A 18 32.88 5.19 37.56
N ALA A 19 32.57 4.65 36.38
CA ALA A 19 31.78 5.33 35.37
C ALA A 19 30.32 5.42 35.87
N GLY A 20 30.03 6.45 36.66
CA GLY A 20 28.66 6.78 37.03
C GLY A 20 27.84 7.08 35.78
N CYS A 21 26.89 6.22 35.44
CA CYS A 21 25.88 6.49 34.44
C CYS A 21 25.01 7.66 34.91
N ALA A 22 25.44 8.89 34.61
CA ALA A 22 24.59 10.07 34.71
C ALA A 22 23.45 9.90 33.71
N LYS A 23 22.28 9.49 34.21
CA LYS A 23 21.05 9.42 33.41
C LYS A 23 20.73 10.86 33.01
N PRO A 24 20.77 11.23 31.71
CA PRO A 24 20.40 12.56 31.29
C PRO A 24 18.97 12.85 31.78
N PRO A 25 18.68 14.10 32.19
CA PRO A 25 17.33 14.47 32.60
C PRO A 25 16.36 14.07 31.49
N ALA A 26 15.29 13.36 31.87
CA ALA A 26 14.25 12.98 30.93
C ALA A 26 13.74 14.27 30.28
N ALA A 27 13.91 14.39 28.95
CA ALA A 27 13.36 15.50 28.21
C ALA A 27 11.86 15.56 28.49
N GLU A 28 11.38 16.74 28.85
CA GLU A 28 9.96 16.98 29.06
C GLU A 28 9.21 16.52 27.80
N PRO A 29 8.12 15.75 27.93
CA PRO A 29 7.39 15.28 26.76
C PRO A 29 6.95 16.49 25.93
N PRO A 30 7.05 16.43 24.59
CA PRO A 30 6.60 17.52 23.74
C PRO A 30 5.14 17.84 24.09
N GLY A 31 4.85 19.15 24.22
CA GLY A 31 3.48 19.63 24.37
C GLY A 31 2.63 19.23 23.16
N PRO A 32 1.28 19.30 23.27
CA PRO A 32 0.41 18.97 22.16
C PRO A 32 0.76 19.82 20.93
N ALA A 33 0.76 19.19 19.75
CA ALA A 33 0.89 19.91 18.50
C ALA A 33 -0.26 20.93 18.40
N THR A 34 0.00 22.10 17.80
CA THR A 34 -1.12 22.99 17.50
C THR A 34 -1.97 22.37 16.40
N ALA A 35 -3.30 22.53 16.48
CA ALA A 35 -4.20 22.00 15.45
C ALA A 35 -3.79 22.46 14.03
N THR A 36 -3.25 23.67 13.91
CA THR A 36 -2.73 24.24 12.67
C THR A 36 -1.51 23.49 12.12
N THR A 37 -0.56 23.05 12.95
CA THR A 37 0.63 22.34 12.44
C THR A 37 0.27 20.95 11.92
N PHE A 38 -0.64 20.25 12.59
CA PHE A 38 -1.14 18.96 12.11
C PHE A 38 -1.90 19.10 10.79
N ALA A 39 -2.82 20.08 10.70
CA ALA A 39 -3.57 20.34 9.47
C ALA A 39 -2.64 20.64 8.29
N ASN A 40 -1.62 21.49 8.49
CA ASN A 40 -0.63 21.81 7.46
C ASN A 40 0.15 20.59 6.98
N ALA A 41 0.55 19.70 7.90
CA ALA A 41 1.25 18.46 7.54
C ALA A 41 0.36 17.51 6.73
N LEU A 42 -0.92 17.38 7.10
CA LEU A 42 -1.88 16.58 6.34
C LEU A 42 -2.12 17.15 4.94
N THR A 43 -2.40 18.45 4.81
CA THR A 43 -2.60 19.10 3.50
C THR A 43 -1.38 18.97 2.60
N ALA A 44 -0.16 19.09 3.15
CA ALA A 44 1.06 18.90 2.39
C ALA A 44 1.25 17.44 1.93
N ALA A 45 0.92 16.47 2.78
CA ALA A 45 1.00 15.06 2.44
C ALA A 45 -0.08 14.65 1.41
N GLU A 46 -1.29 15.18 1.54
CA GLU A 46 -2.40 14.96 0.61
C GLU A 46 -2.05 15.45 -0.80
N ALA A 47 -1.57 16.69 -0.92
CA ALA A 47 -1.12 17.25 -2.20
C ALA A 47 -0.04 16.39 -2.89
N ARG A 48 0.84 15.74 -2.11
CA ARG A 48 1.84 14.81 -2.65
C ARG A 48 1.22 13.49 -3.10
N ALA A 49 0.31 12.92 -2.32
CA ALA A 49 -0.40 11.70 -2.67
C ALA A 49 -1.26 11.89 -3.93
N GLU A 50 -1.95 13.02 -4.08
CA GLU A 50 -2.72 13.39 -5.28
C GLU A 50 -1.82 13.52 -6.52
N ALA A 51 -0.59 14.00 -6.36
CA ALA A 51 0.42 14.03 -7.42
C ALA A 51 1.06 12.65 -7.71
N GLY A 52 0.64 11.59 -7.00
CA GLY A 52 1.21 10.24 -7.10
C GLY A 52 2.53 10.04 -6.35
N ASP A 53 3.02 11.05 -5.63
CA ASP A 53 4.25 11.00 -4.81
C ASP A 53 3.95 10.47 -3.39
N TYR A 54 3.56 9.20 -3.31
CA TYR A 54 3.25 8.54 -2.04
C TYR A 54 4.46 8.44 -1.09
N VAL A 55 5.67 8.36 -1.62
CA VAL A 55 6.91 8.35 -0.82
C VAL A 55 7.15 9.72 -0.17
N GLY A 56 6.94 10.80 -0.92
CA GLY A 56 6.99 12.16 -0.38
C GLY A 56 5.91 12.41 0.67
N ALA A 57 4.68 11.94 0.42
CA ALA A 57 3.60 12.00 1.41
C ALA A 57 3.95 11.25 2.70
N ASP A 58 4.46 10.01 2.59
CA ASP A 58 4.87 9.21 3.75
C ASP A 58 5.98 9.88 4.55
N ARG A 59 6.97 10.50 3.87
CA ARG A 59 8.06 11.23 4.54
C ARG A 59 7.54 12.41 5.36
N ILE A 60 6.67 13.24 4.80
CA ILE A 60 6.07 14.40 5.51
C ILE A 60 5.39 13.92 6.79
N LEU A 61 4.60 12.85 6.68
CA LEU A 61 3.90 12.25 7.79
C LEU A 61 4.87 11.66 8.83
N ALA A 62 5.86 10.89 8.39
CA ALA A 62 6.85 10.28 9.28
C ALA A 62 7.66 11.33 10.06
N ASP A 63 8.08 12.42 9.40
CA ASP A 63 8.80 13.52 10.03
C ASP A 63 7.92 14.22 11.08
N PHE A 64 6.63 14.42 10.78
CA PHE A 64 5.67 14.97 11.75
C PHE A 64 5.50 14.04 12.96
N ALA A 65 5.29 12.74 12.75
CA ALA A 65 5.13 11.77 13.83
C ALA A 65 6.36 11.67 14.74
N LEU A 66 7.56 11.85 14.17
CA LEU A 66 8.80 11.88 14.93
C LEU A 66 8.89 13.12 15.81
N LYS A 67 8.54 14.29 15.26
CA LYS A 67 8.56 15.57 15.96
C LYS A 67 7.51 15.63 17.08
N GLU A 68 6.30 15.16 16.80
CA GLU A 68 5.16 15.21 17.71
C GLU A 68 4.96 13.87 18.44
N LYS A 69 6.08 13.21 18.80
CA LYS A 69 6.02 11.89 19.44
C LYS A 69 5.34 11.97 20.80
N GLY A 70 4.30 11.15 20.98
CA GLY A 70 3.58 11.04 22.25
C GLY A 70 2.35 11.96 22.33
N THR A 71 2.13 12.81 21.34
CA THR A 71 0.89 13.58 21.21
C THR A 71 -0.20 12.75 20.50
N PRO A 72 -1.49 13.07 20.70
CA PRO A 72 -2.58 12.45 19.94
C PRO A 72 -2.42 12.62 18.43
N GLU A 73 -1.97 13.79 17.97
CA GLU A 73 -1.77 14.11 16.56
C GLU A 73 -0.66 13.24 15.94
N GLY A 74 0.46 13.05 16.66
CA GLY A 74 1.55 12.18 16.23
C GLY A 74 1.14 10.72 16.14
N GLN A 75 0.24 10.25 17.04
CA GLN A 75 -0.33 8.91 16.95
C GLN A 75 -1.28 8.75 15.76
N GLU A 76 -2.03 9.80 15.43
CA GLU A 76 -3.01 9.78 14.34
C GLU A 76 -2.34 9.65 12.97
N VAL A 77 -1.09 10.10 12.82
CA VAL A 77 -0.32 9.90 11.59
C VAL A 77 -0.29 8.46 11.11
N ALA A 78 -0.22 7.48 12.02
CA ALA A 78 -0.18 6.07 11.64
C ALA A 78 -1.43 5.64 10.84
N PHE A 79 -2.60 6.25 11.11
CA PHE A 79 -3.80 6.04 10.30
C PHE A 79 -3.64 6.60 8.89
N TRP A 80 -3.19 7.84 8.74
CA TRP A 80 -3.03 8.48 7.43
C TRP A 80 -2.02 7.77 6.55
N ARG A 81 -0.89 7.32 7.13
CA ARG A 81 0.10 6.50 6.43
C ARG A 81 -0.50 5.19 5.94
N ALA A 82 -1.27 4.50 6.79
CA ALA A 82 -1.94 3.27 6.42
C ALA A 82 -2.99 3.50 5.32
N MET A 83 -3.71 4.64 5.36
CA MET A 83 -4.67 5.02 4.33
C MET A 83 -4.02 5.16 2.95
N TYR A 84 -2.87 5.84 2.85
CA TYR A 84 -2.12 5.94 1.61
C TYR A 84 -1.52 4.62 1.12
N MET A 85 -1.32 3.63 1.99
CA MET A 85 -0.92 2.28 1.58
C MET A 85 -2.08 1.47 0.96
N VAL A 86 -3.33 1.75 1.35
CA VAL A 86 -4.51 1.06 0.79
C VAL A 86 -4.85 1.57 -0.61
N ASP A 87 -4.44 2.79 -0.96
CA ASP A 87 -4.73 3.40 -2.26
C ASP A 87 -4.22 2.53 -3.42
N PRO A 88 -5.10 2.06 -4.33
CA PRO A 88 -4.71 1.29 -5.51
C PRO A 88 -3.70 1.98 -6.44
N ASN A 89 -3.60 3.30 -6.40
CA ASN A 89 -2.64 4.08 -7.18
C ASN A 89 -1.23 4.04 -6.57
N ASN A 90 -1.09 3.72 -5.29
CA ASN A 90 0.20 3.49 -4.65
C ASN A 90 0.77 2.12 -5.04
N LYS A 91 1.58 2.10 -6.10
CA LYS A 91 2.22 0.85 -6.58
C LYS A 91 3.40 0.41 -5.71
N GLY A 92 3.90 1.27 -4.82
CA GLY A 92 5.02 0.99 -3.94
C GLY A 92 4.63 0.23 -2.68
N ALA A 93 3.36 0.26 -2.29
CA ALA A 93 2.85 -0.44 -1.12
C ALA A 93 2.06 -1.70 -1.52
N SER A 94 2.19 -2.77 -0.73
CA SER A 94 1.34 -3.94 -0.86
C SER A 94 0.09 -3.83 0.02
N MET A 95 -1.01 -4.46 -0.43
CA MET A 95 -2.25 -4.50 0.38
C MET A 95 -2.04 -5.20 1.73
N ALA A 96 -1.13 -6.20 1.79
CA ALA A 96 -0.80 -6.89 3.03
C ALA A 96 -0.09 -5.98 4.05
N GLU A 97 0.79 -5.11 3.59
CA GLU A 97 1.42 -4.09 4.44
C GLU A 97 0.41 -3.07 4.95
N ALA A 98 -0.52 -2.64 4.09
CA ALA A 98 -1.57 -1.71 4.46
C ALA A 98 -2.46 -2.27 5.59
N VAL A 99 -2.88 -3.54 5.48
CA VAL A 99 -3.63 -4.24 6.55
C VAL A 99 -2.82 -4.29 7.84
N ARG A 100 -1.53 -4.63 7.77
CA ARG A 100 -0.65 -4.66 8.95
C ARG A 100 -0.54 -3.28 9.61
N ALA A 101 -0.42 -2.22 8.83
CA ALA A 101 -0.35 -0.85 9.34
C ALA A 101 -1.65 -0.45 10.06
N LEU A 102 -2.81 -0.84 9.51
CA LEU A 102 -4.11 -0.62 10.16
C LEU A 102 -4.26 -1.43 11.46
N ASP A 103 -3.77 -2.68 11.49
CA ASP A 103 -3.75 -3.48 12.71
C ASP A 103 -2.92 -2.83 13.82
N ILE A 104 -1.74 -2.29 13.48
CA ILE A 104 -0.88 -1.55 14.42
C ILE A 104 -1.59 -0.31 14.96
N TYR A 105 -2.21 0.49 14.08
CA TYR A 105 -2.98 1.66 14.50
C TYR A 105 -4.12 1.26 15.45
N LEU A 106 -4.92 0.25 15.10
CA LEU A 106 -6.05 -0.21 15.92
C LEU A 106 -5.61 -0.83 17.27
N ALA A 107 -4.40 -1.36 17.35
CA ALA A 107 -3.81 -1.89 18.58
C ALA A 107 -3.22 -0.80 19.49
N THR A 108 -2.96 0.41 18.96
CA THR A 108 -2.38 1.51 19.73
C THR A 108 -3.38 2.03 20.77
N PRO A 109 -3.05 2.02 22.07
CA PRO A 109 -3.94 2.59 23.09
C PRO A 109 -4.07 4.10 22.92
N GLY A 110 -5.26 4.66 23.13
CA GLY A 110 -5.48 6.11 23.12
C GLY A 110 -5.89 6.71 21.77
N VAL A 111 -5.74 5.98 20.66
CA VAL A 111 -6.25 6.44 19.35
C VAL A 111 -7.77 6.39 19.33
N LYS A 112 -8.40 7.53 19.09
CA LYS A 112 -9.87 7.67 19.10
C LYS A 112 -10.44 8.24 17.81
N TRP A 113 -9.76 9.19 17.18
CA TRP A 113 -10.33 10.01 16.11
C TRP A 113 -10.68 9.21 14.86
N SER A 114 -9.74 8.43 14.30
CA SER A 114 -10.00 7.64 13.08
C SER A 114 -10.19 6.14 13.32
N ARG A 115 -10.48 5.71 14.56
CA ARG A 115 -10.66 4.28 14.86
C ARG A 115 -11.77 3.63 14.02
N ALA A 116 -12.91 4.30 13.87
CA ALA A 116 -14.02 3.79 13.07
C ALA A 116 -13.65 3.69 11.58
N HIS A 117 -13.01 4.73 11.03
CA HIS A 117 -12.52 4.75 9.65
C HIS A 117 -11.49 3.66 9.39
N ALA A 118 -10.52 3.46 10.30
CA ALA A 118 -9.52 2.41 10.21
C ALA A 118 -10.14 1.00 10.19
N GLN A 119 -11.19 0.75 10.98
CA GLN A 119 -11.90 -0.53 10.96
C GLN A 119 -12.60 -0.79 9.62
N VAL A 120 -13.26 0.23 9.06
CA VAL A 120 -13.89 0.13 7.73
C VAL A 120 -12.83 -0.14 6.67
N LEU A 121 -11.78 0.66 6.66
CA LEU A 121 -10.71 0.56 5.67
C LEU A 121 -10.01 -0.80 5.73
N ARG A 122 -9.79 -1.35 6.93
CA ARG A 122 -9.22 -2.69 7.12
C ARG A 122 -10.09 -3.79 6.52
N ARG A 123 -11.42 -3.76 6.75
CA ARG A 123 -12.34 -4.74 6.16
C ARG A 123 -12.36 -4.63 4.63
N THR A 124 -12.33 -3.42 4.10
CA THR A 124 -12.24 -3.17 2.66
C THR A 124 -10.93 -3.72 2.08
N ALA A 125 -9.79 -3.42 2.71
CA ALA A 125 -8.48 -3.90 2.30
C ALA A 125 -8.41 -5.44 2.27
N LEU A 126 -8.92 -6.11 3.31
CA LEU A 126 -9.03 -7.58 3.35
C LEU A 126 -9.92 -8.13 2.24
N SER A 127 -11.05 -7.47 1.95
CA SER A 127 -11.96 -7.89 0.87
C SER A 127 -11.28 -7.76 -0.49
N VAL A 128 -10.57 -6.66 -0.75
CA VAL A 128 -9.78 -6.47 -1.98
C VAL A 128 -8.66 -7.49 -2.09
N GLN A 129 -7.97 -7.79 -0.98
CA GLN A 129 -6.94 -8.82 -0.95
C GLN A 129 -7.50 -10.20 -1.30
N ALA A 130 -8.64 -10.59 -0.73
CA ALA A 130 -9.31 -11.85 -1.04
C ALA A 130 -9.76 -11.93 -2.51
N LEU A 131 -10.26 -10.82 -3.08
CA LEU A 131 -10.62 -10.79 -4.50
C LEU A 131 -9.39 -10.95 -5.41
N ARG A 132 -8.25 -10.36 -5.05
CA ARG A 132 -7.01 -10.50 -5.81
C ARG A 132 -6.43 -11.93 -5.77
N THR A 133 -6.59 -12.65 -4.66
CA THR A 133 -6.16 -14.06 -4.58
C THR A 133 -7.11 -15.00 -5.31
N GLN A 134 -8.39 -14.65 -5.39
CA GLN A 134 -9.40 -15.42 -6.14
C GLN A 134 -9.35 -15.18 -7.64
N GLN A 135 -8.82 -14.05 -8.11
CA GLN A 135 -8.59 -13.87 -9.53
C GLN A 135 -7.56 -14.93 -9.96
N PRO A 136 -7.96 -15.95 -10.75
CA PRO A 136 -6.97 -16.83 -11.33
C PRO A 136 -6.03 -15.91 -12.10
N ILE A 137 -4.72 -16.11 -11.91
CA ILE A 137 -3.74 -15.53 -12.82
C ILE A 137 -4.20 -16.03 -14.19
N ARG A 138 -4.90 -15.18 -14.95
CA ARG A 138 -5.07 -15.37 -16.38
C ARG A 138 -3.68 -15.11 -16.93
N LEU A 139 -2.77 -16.07 -16.69
CA LEU A 139 -1.63 -16.30 -17.55
C LEU A 139 -2.23 -16.21 -18.95
N ALA A 140 -1.66 -15.37 -19.77
CA ALA A 140 -2.13 -15.07 -21.11
C ALA A 140 -2.04 -16.31 -22.02
N ALA A 141 -2.73 -17.39 -21.69
CA ALA A 141 -3.09 -18.52 -22.54
C ALA A 141 -4.26 -18.12 -23.46
N GLY A 142 -4.28 -16.86 -23.90
CA GLY A 142 -5.39 -16.22 -24.59
C GLY A 142 -4.94 -15.31 -25.73
N ARG A 143 -3.69 -15.43 -26.20
CA ARG A 143 -3.31 -14.81 -27.47
C ARG A 143 -3.67 -15.68 -28.68
N ASP A 144 -3.74 -17.01 -28.51
CA ASP A 144 -4.10 -17.90 -29.62
C ASP A 144 -5.57 -18.33 -29.61
N THR A 145 -6.22 -18.51 -28.46
CA THR A 145 -7.61 -19.01 -28.42
C THR A 145 -8.66 -17.91 -28.59
N VAL A 146 -8.38 -16.68 -28.15
CA VAL A 146 -9.32 -15.54 -28.27
C VAL A 146 -9.39 -14.98 -29.69
N PHE A 147 -8.30 -15.11 -30.48
CA PHE A 147 -8.32 -14.81 -31.90
C PHE A 147 -9.15 -15.87 -32.63
N VAL A 148 -8.84 -17.16 -32.46
CA VAL A 148 -9.58 -18.26 -33.12
C VAL A 148 -11.10 -18.16 -32.87
N THR A 149 -11.55 -17.86 -31.64
CA THR A 149 -12.99 -17.68 -31.37
C THR A 149 -13.60 -16.46 -32.08
N ARG A 150 -12.85 -15.35 -32.21
CA ARG A 150 -13.34 -14.15 -32.91
C ARG A 150 -13.36 -14.35 -34.42
N GLU A 151 -12.39 -15.05 -34.98
CA GLU A 151 -12.38 -15.39 -36.41
C GLU A 151 -13.53 -16.35 -36.77
N GLU A 152 -13.82 -17.33 -35.92
CA GLU A 152 -14.98 -18.22 -36.08
C GLU A 152 -16.31 -17.46 -35.96
N GLU A 153 -16.43 -16.54 -35.00
CA GLU A 153 -17.60 -15.66 -34.87
C GLU A 153 -17.75 -14.74 -36.09
N ILE A 154 -16.66 -14.15 -36.60
CA ILE A 154 -16.69 -13.31 -37.81
C ILE A 154 -17.07 -14.14 -39.03
N ALA A 155 -16.58 -15.38 -39.16
CA ALA A 155 -16.96 -16.28 -40.24
C ALA A 155 -18.45 -16.64 -40.17
N ALA A 156 -18.97 -17.00 -38.99
CA ALA A 156 -20.38 -17.29 -38.78
C ALA A 156 -21.28 -16.08 -39.09
N LEU A 157 -20.88 -14.87 -38.68
CA LEU A 157 -21.61 -13.64 -38.98
C LEU A 157 -21.59 -13.30 -40.48
N ARG A 158 -20.50 -13.58 -41.19
CA ARG A 158 -20.42 -13.40 -42.65
C ARG A 158 -21.33 -14.37 -43.40
N ASP A 159 -21.39 -15.63 -42.98
CA ASP A 159 -22.30 -16.62 -43.55
C ASP A 159 -23.77 -16.25 -43.30
N GLN A 160 -24.09 -15.73 -42.12
CA GLN A 160 -25.43 -15.22 -41.81
C GLN A 160 -25.79 -14.01 -42.69
N LEU A 161 -24.87 -13.08 -42.91
CA LEU A 161 -25.07 -11.95 -43.82
C LEU A 161 -25.25 -12.40 -45.27
N ALA A 162 -24.45 -13.34 -45.75
CA ALA A 162 -24.58 -13.89 -47.10
C ALA A 162 -25.94 -14.58 -47.29
N LYS A 163 -26.38 -15.36 -46.31
CA LYS A 163 -27.68 -16.02 -46.32
C LYS A 163 -28.83 -15.02 -46.29
N ALA A 164 -28.76 -14.00 -45.43
CA ALA A 164 -29.76 -12.95 -45.35
C ALA A 164 -29.86 -12.15 -46.66
N ASN A 165 -28.72 -11.82 -47.28
CA ASN A 165 -28.70 -11.14 -48.59
C ASN A 165 -29.29 -12.01 -49.70
N ALA A 166 -29.02 -13.33 -49.70
CA ALA A 166 -29.62 -14.25 -50.67
C ALA A 166 -31.14 -14.36 -50.49
N GLU A 167 -31.65 -14.31 -49.26
CA GLU A 167 -33.08 -14.25 -48.98
C GLU A 167 -33.71 -12.93 -49.41
N LEU A 168 -33.04 -11.79 -49.17
CA LEU A 168 -33.49 -10.50 -49.65
C LEU A 168 -33.60 -10.45 -51.17
N GLU A 169 -32.62 -10.99 -51.91
CA GLU A 169 -32.68 -11.05 -53.37
C GLU A 169 -33.77 -12.01 -53.87
N ARG A 170 -34.04 -13.13 -53.18
CA ARG A 170 -35.20 -13.97 -53.49
C ARG A 170 -36.52 -13.24 -53.27
N ILE A 171 -36.68 -12.54 -52.15
CA ILE A 171 -37.88 -11.76 -51.85
C ILE A 171 -38.04 -10.64 -52.87
N LYS A 172 -36.96 -9.92 -53.19
CA LYS A 172 -36.94 -8.89 -54.22
C LYS A 172 -37.32 -9.43 -55.59
N LYS A 173 -36.83 -10.62 -55.98
CA LYS A 173 -37.25 -11.28 -57.22
C LYS A 173 -38.73 -11.67 -57.20
N ARG A 174 -39.26 -12.14 -56.07
CA ARG A 174 -40.71 -12.40 -55.90
C ARG A 174 -41.56 -11.13 -55.92
N LEU A 175 -41.03 -10.01 -55.43
CA LEU A 175 -41.71 -8.71 -55.44
C LEU A 175 -41.61 -8.00 -56.80
N ALA A 176 -40.53 -8.23 -57.56
CA ALA A 176 -40.34 -7.71 -58.90
C ALA A 176 -41.14 -8.50 -59.97
N ASP A 177 -41.62 -9.69 -59.61
CA ASP A 177 -42.54 -10.50 -60.41
C ASP A 177 -43.82 -10.80 -59.58
N PRO A 178 -44.59 -9.76 -59.18
CA PRO A 178 -45.74 -9.92 -58.29
C PRO A 178 -46.97 -10.58 -58.97
N GLY A 179 -46.80 -11.12 -60.17
CA GLY A 179 -47.83 -11.65 -61.05
C GLY A 179 -47.27 -11.82 -62.46
N ARG A 180 -47.67 -12.76 -63.32
CA ARG A 180 -49.07 -12.93 -63.75
C ARG A 180 -50.07 -11.94 -63.16
#